data_AF-A0A2A5CGH7-F1
#
_entry.id   AF-A0A2A5CGH7-F1
#
_cell.length_a   1.000
_cell.length_b   1.000
_cell.length_c   1.000
_cell.angle_alpha   90.00
_cell.angle_beta   90.00
_cell.angle_gamma   90.00
#
_symmetry.space_group_name_H-M   'P 1'
#
loop_
_entity.id
_entity.type
_entity.pdbx_description
1 polymer ?
#
loop_
_entity_poly.entity_id
_entity_poly.type
_entity_poly.pdbx_seq_one_letter_code
_entity_poly.pdbx_strand_id
1 'polypeptide(L)'
;MLFFKLKIMIGKIMQQIIKIILALFYTLTFLGICLQAQAQTSGLITSGAEVEEAASGFVFTEGPAADEAGNLYFTDVRTSTIYFIDTDGQLETFMENTNGANGLFFDENWQLYACIGNLGRISRINTENATATPLISGYQGSAFNSPNDLWVDASGGIYFTDPRYGDESNLPQDGYHVYYLPAGSSEAIRVIDDLVRPNGIIGTRDGSTLYVADAEANITYAYDIDAPGQVSGKRVYVTLGSDGVSLDERGNLYLTGGGRVTIYAPGGALIETIDVPQAPSNLTFGGPDRQTLYITARTGLYTLRMNVRGMY
;
A
#
# COMPACT_ATOMS: atom_id res chain seq x y z
N MET A 1 53.88 -26.07 55.44
CA MET A 1 53.93 -26.15 53.95
C MET A 1 52.74 -26.90 53.34
N LEU A 2 52.28 -28.01 53.92
CA LEU A 2 51.17 -28.83 53.39
C LEU A 2 49.81 -28.11 53.38
N PHE A 3 49.46 -27.40 54.46
CA PHE A 3 48.22 -26.61 54.56
C PHE A 3 48.09 -25.50 53.51
N PHE A 4 49.21 -24.88 53.14
CA PHE A 4 49.21 -23.80 52.14
C PHE A 4 48.93 -24.35 50.74
N LYS A 5 49.51 -25.51 50.40
CA LYS A 5 49.22 -26.22 49.13
C LYS A 5 47.76 -26.69 49.05
N LEU A 6 47.20 -27.19 50.15
CA LEU A 6 45.80 -27.63 50.19
C LEU A 6 44.82 -26.47 49.96
N LYS A 7 45.08 -25.30 50.56
CA LYS A 7 44.25 -24.10 50.40
C LYS A 7 44.26 -23.56 48.96
N ILE A 8 45.42 -23.59 48.29
CA ILE A 8 45.55 -23.22 46.87
C ILE A 8 44.80 -24.21 45.97
N MET A 9 44.89 -25.52 46.26
CA MET A 9 44.21 -26.55 45.49
C MET A 9 42.68 -26.42 45.58
N ILE A 10 42.15 -26.20 46.79
CA ILE A 10 40.70 -25.97 47.01
C ILE A 10 40.23 -24.71 46.29
N GLY A 11 41.02 -23.62 46.32
CA GLY A 11 40.70 -22.39 45.60
C GLY A 11 40.59 -22.58 44.09
N LYS A 12 41.48 -23.37 43.48
CA LYS A 12 41.42 -23.69 42.04
C LYS A 12 40.21 -24.54 41.69
N ILE A 13 39.89 -25.55 42.51
CA ILE A 13 38.70 -26.40 42.30
C ILE A 13 37.42 -25.57 42.39
N MET A 14 37.32 -24.67 43.37
CA MET A 14 36.15 -23.81 43.55
C MET A 14 35.97 -22.83 42.39
N GLN A 15 37.05 -22.24 41.86
CA GLN A 15 37.00 -21.41 40.65
C GLN A 15 36.54 -22.21 39.43
N GLN A 16 36.95 -23.48 39.30
CA GLN A 16 36.56 -24.33 38.17
C GLN A 16 35.08 -24.73 38.25
N ILE A 17 34.57 -25.01 39.45
CA ILE A 17 33.14 -25.25 39.68
C ILE A 17 32.30 -24.01 39.35
N ILE A 18 32.72 -22.81 39.78
CA ILE A 18 32.02 -21.55 39.45
C ILE A 18 31.97 -21.32 37.94
N LYS A 19 33.08 -21.59 37.21
CA LYS A 19 33.11 -21.48 35.75
C LYS A 19 32.15 -22.47 35.08
N ILE A 20 32.05 -23.70 35.58
CA ILE A 20 31.14 -24.72 35.06
C ILE A 20 29.68 -24.32 35.33
N ILE A 21 29.36 -23.83 36.54
CA ILE A 21 28.01 -23.36 36.89
C ILE A 21 27.62 -22.17 36.01
N LEU A 22 28.51 -21.19 35.82
CA LEU A 22 28.26 -20.06 34.93
C LEU A 22 28.08 -20.52 33.47
N ALA A 23 28.92 -21.43 32.96
CA ALA A 23 28.77 -21.96 31.62
C ALA A 23 27.45 -22.73 31.42
N LEU A 24 27.00 -23.49 32.43
CA LEU A 24 25.70 -24.16 32.44
C LEU A 24 24.54 -23.15 32.49
N PHE A 25 24.68 -22.06 33.26
CA PHE A 25 23.68 -20.99 33.32
C PHE A 25 23.56 -20.27 31.98
N TYR A 26 24.69 -19.93 31.34
CA TYR A 26 24.72 -19.30 30.01
C TYR A 26 24.16 -20.20 28.92
N THR A 27 24.43 -21.52 28.96
CA THR A 27 23.88 -22.48 27.98
C THR A 27 22.39 -22.74 28.17
N LEU A 28 21.88 -22.75 29.41
CA LEU A 28 20.44 -22.84 29.70
C LEU A 28 19.68 -21.56 29.29
N THR A 29 20.26 -20.36 29.45
CA THR A 29 19.67 -19.13 28.92
C THR A 29 19.72 -19.05 27.40
N PHE A 30 20.74 -19.61 26.75
CA PHE A 30 20.82 -19.65 25.28
C PHE A 30 19.83 -20.64 24.66
N LEU A 31 19.61 -21.80 25.30
CA LEU A 31 18.57 -22.75 24.86
C LEU A 31 17.15 -22.22 25.05
N GLY A 32 16.92 -21.41 26.10
CA GLY A 32 15.62 -20.77 26.35
C GLY A 32 15.25 -19.68 25.36
N ILE A 33 16.25 -19.05 24.70
CA ILE A 33 16.03 -18.01 23.67
C ILE A 33 15.90 -18.64 22.26
N CYS A 34 16.41 -19.86 22.05
CA CYS A 34 16.27 -20.57 20.77
C CYS A 34 14.96 -21.37 20.61
N LEU A 35 14.07 -21.37 21.60
CA LEU A 35 12.78 -22.07 21.57
C LEU A 35 11.63 -21.06 21.75
N GLN A 36 11.45 -20.17 20.78
CA GLN A 36 10.15 -19.60 20.36
C GLN A 36 10.33 -18.58 19.21
N ALA A 37 10.93 -19.02 18.11
CA ALA A 37 10.62 -18.46 16.80
C ALA A 37 9.69 -19.46 16.08
N GLN A 38 8.58 -19.81 16.72
CA GLN A 38 7.43 -20.22 15.94
C GLN A 38 6.99 -18.94 15.24
N ALA A 39 6.97 -18.96 13.90
CA ALA A 39 6.28 -17.94 13.13
C ALA A 39 4.87 -17.85 13.71
N GLN A 40 4.64 -16.87 14.56
CA GLN A 40 3.31 -16.56 15.01
C GLN A 40 2.62 -16.10 13.74
N THR A 41 1.74 -16.94 13.22
CA THR A 41 0.94 -16.57 12.05
C THR A 41 0.28 -15.24 12.39
N SER A 42 0.40 -14.27 11.49
CA SER A 42 -0.16 -12.93 11.67
C SER A 42 -1.66 -12.97 12.03
N GLY A 43 -2.32 -14.07 11.65
CA GLY A 43 -3.76 -14.25 11.79
C GLY A 43 -4.54 -13.39 10.81
N LEU A 44 -3.87 -12.71 9.87
CA LEU A 44 -4.49 -11.85 8.87
C LEU A 44 -5.09 -12.65 7.72
N ILE A 45 -4.43 -13.72 7.27
CA ILE A 45 -4.92 -14.57 6.19
C ILE A 45 -5.88 -15.61 6.77
N THR A 46 -7.02 -15.84 6.12
CA THR A 46 -7.96 -16.88 6.55
C THR A 46 -7.31 -18.26 6.46
N SER A 47 -7.53 -19.10 7.46
CA SER A 47 -6.89 -20.42 7.54
C SER A 47 -7.19 -21.26 6.31
N GLY A 48 -6.13 -21.64 5.57
CA GLY A 48 -6.24 -22.44 4.34
C GLY A 48 -6.63 -21.65 3.09
N ALA A 49 -6.73 -20.32 3.17
CA ALA A 49 -6.89 -19.48 1.99
C ALA A 49 -5.58 -19.40 1.20
N GLU A 50 -5.68 -19.47 -0.12
CA GLU A 50 -4.57 -19.31 -1.06
C GLU A 50 -4.89 -18.15 -2.00
N VAL A 51 -3.85 -17.64 -2.68
CA VAL A 51 -4.04 -16.62 -3.73
C VAL A 51 -4.66 -17.30 -4.95
N GLU A 52 -5.83 -16.83 -5.36
CA GLU A 52 -6.59 -17.37 -6.49
C GLU A 52 -6.58 -16.39 -7.67
N GLU A 53 -6.47 -16.88 -8.90
CA GLU A 53 -6.61 -16.04 -10.10
C GLU A 53 -8.11 -15.84 -10.39
N ALA A 54 -8.58 -14.60 -10.23
CA ALA A 54 -9.98 -14.24 -10.50
C ALA A 54 -10.20 -13.94 -11.98
N ALA A 55 -9.22 -13.33 -12.65
CA ALA A 55 -9.27 -13.05 -14.08
C ALA A 55 -7.87 -12.89 -14.68
N SER A 56 -7.73 -13.12 -15.97
CA SER A 56 -6.48 -12.94 -16.72
C SER A 56 -6.74 -12.54 -18.18
N GLY A 57 -5.67 -12.21 -18.91
CA GLY A 57 -5.74 -11.78 -20.31
C GLY A 57 -5.61 -10.27 -20.53
N PHE A 58 -5.22 -9.54 -19.50
CA PHE A 58 -4.99 -8.09 -19.55
C PHE A 58 -3.56 -7.76 -19.99
N VAL A 59 -3.28 -6.48 -20.25
CA VAL A 59 -1.92 -6.01 -20.56
C VAL A 59 -1.20 -5.49 -19.32
N PHE A 60 -1.81 -4.55 -18.58
CA PHE A 60 -1.25 -4.05 -17.32
C PHE A 60 -2.36 -3.56 -16.39
N THR A 61 -2.78 -4.46 -15.49
CA THR A 61 -3.81 -4.21 -14.49
C THR A 61 -3.32 -3.26 -13.41
N GLU A 62 -4.20 -2.38 -12.92
CA GLU A 62 -3.90 -1.32 -11.96
C GLU A 62 -5.17 -0.82 -11.25
N GLY A 63 -4.98 0.09 -10.29
CA GLY A 63 -6.01 0.94 -9.68
C GLY A 63 -7.32 0.23 -9.33
N PRO A 64 -7.31 -0.86 -8.55
CA PRO A 64 -8.53 -1.54 -8.14
C PRO A 64 -9.27 -0.71 -7.08
N ALA A 65 -10.60 -0.58 -7.20
CA ALA A 65 -11.47 0.07 -6.23
C ALA A 65 -12.80 -0.69 -6.09
N ALA A 66 -13.26 -0.90 -4.86
CA ALA A 66 -14.50 -1.62 -4.59
C ALA A 66 -15.67 -0.69 -4.25
N ASP A 67 -16.86 -0.99 -4.77
CA ASP A 67 -18.08 -0.24 -4.53
C ASP A 67 -18.77 -0.62 -3.19
N GLU A 68 -19.97 -0.10 -2.95
CA GLU A 68 -20.73 -0.37 -1.71
C GLU A 68 -21.02 -1.86 -1.50
N ALA A 69 -21.37 -2.55 -2.58
CA ALA A 69 -21.72 -3.97 -2.59
C ALA A 69 -20.49 -4.88 -2.55
N GLY A 70 -19.30 -4.31 -2.73
CA GLY A 70 -18.04 -5.04 -2.77
C GLY A 70 -17.69 -5.57 -4.15
N ASN A 71 -18.38 -5.13 -5.21
CA ASN A 71 -17.93 -5.37 -6.58
C ASN A 71 -16.66 -4.57 -6.85
N LEU A 72 -15.81 -5.05 -7.75
CA LEU A 72 -14.52 -4.44 -8.02
C LEU A 72 -14.50 -3.78 -9.41
N TYR A 73 -14.01 -2.55 -9.44
CA TYR A 73 -13.55 -1.87 -10.64
C TYR A 73 -12.03 -1.88 -10.67
N PHE A 74 -11.41 -2.11 -11.81
CA PHE A 74 -9.95 -2.03 -11.96
C PHE A 74 -9.57 -1.62 -13.38
N THR A 75 -8.38 -1.07 -13.56
CA THR A 75 -7.94 -0.55 -14.86
C THR A 75 -7.02 -1.51 -15.57
N ASP A 76 -7.06 -1.51 -16.90
CA ASP A 76 -5.91 -1.88 -17.74
C ASP A 76 -5.42 -0.61 -18.43
N VAL A 77 -4.35 -0.05 -17.88
CA VAL A 77 -3.85 1.29 -18.25
C VAL A 77 -3.42 1.33 -19.72
N ARG A 78 -2.86 0.22 -20.23
CA ARG A 78 -2.28 0.16 -21.58
C ARG A 78 -3.35 0.03 -22.65
N THR A 79 -4.48 -0.60 -22.34
CA THR A 79 -5.63 -0.70 -23.25
C THR A 79 -6.63 0.44 -23.06
N SER A 80 -6.45 1.30 -22.05
CA SER A 80 -7.36 2.39 -21.70
C SER A 80 -8.78 1.90 -21.41
N THR A 81 -8.86 0.89 -20.55
CA THR A 81 -10.11 0.22 -20.18
C THR A 81 -10.25 0.15 -18.66
N ILE A 82 -11.46 0.36 -18.16
CA ILE A 82 -11.87 0.00 -16.80
C ILE A 82 -12.76 -1.24 -16.93
N TYR A 83 -12.42 -2.27 -16.17
CA TYR A 83 -13.20 -3.49 -16.03
C TYR A 83 -13.99 -3.48 -14.73
N PHE A 84 -15.07 -4.23 -14.70
CA PHE A 84 -15.90 -4.51 -13.53
C PHE A 84 -15.96 -6.02 -13.31
N ILE A 85 -15.84 -6.47 -12.07
CA ILE A 85 -16.12 -7.84 -11.67
C ILE A 85 -17.05 -7.82 -10.45
N ASP A 86 -18.18 -8.51 -10.57
CA ASP A 86 -19.13 -8.61 -9.46
C ASP A 86 -18.67 -9.59 -8.37
N THR A 87 -19.42 -9.64 -7.27
CA THR A 87 -19.13 -10.56 -6.15
C THR A 87 -19.31 -12.04 -6.49
N ASP A 88 -19.96 -12.36 -7.62
CA ASP A 88 -20.12 -13.72 -8.14
C ASP A 88 -19.00 -14.09 -9.16
N GLY A 89 -18.09 -13.15 -9.44
CA GLY A 89 -16.95 -13.35 -10.32
C GLY A 89 -17.25 -13.11 -11.81
N GLN A 90 -18.37 -12.48 -12.17
CA GLN A 90 -18.66 -12.11 -13.56
C GLN A 90 -17.88 -10.86 -13.95
N LEU A 91 -16.97 -11.03 -14.91
CA LEU A 91 -16.15 -9.97 -15.47
C LEU A 91 -16.82 -9.35 -16.70
N GLU A 92 -16.86 -8.02 -16.75
CA GLU A 92 -17.25 -7.26 -17.93
C GLU A 92 -16.39 -6.01 -18.14
N THR A 93 -16.40 -5.52 -19.38
CA THR A 93 -15.85 -4.20 -19.70
C THR A 93 -16.82 -3.13 -19.22
N PHE A 94 -16.38 -2.27 -18.30
CA PHE A 94 -17.20 -1.19 -17.78
C PHE A 94 -17.05 0.10 -18.60
N MET A 95 -15.82 0.51 -18.92
CA MET A 95 -15.56 1.75 -19.67
C MET A 95 -14.32 1.60 -20.56
N GLU A 96 -14.45 1.92 -21.85
CA GLU A 96 -13.33 1.95 -22.81
C GLU A 96 -12.91 3.39 -23.13
N ASN A 97 -11.79 3.55 -23.84
CA ASN A 97 -11.25 4.85 -24.27
C ASN A 97 -11.06 5.82 -23.10
N THR A 98 -10.61 5.30 -21.95
CA THR A 98 -10.48 6.06 -20.70
C THR A 98 -9.33 7.07 -20.74
N ASN A 99 -8.51 7.01 -21.78
CA ASN A 99 -7.28 7.79 -21.94
C ASN A 99 -6.28 7.53 -20.80
N GLY A 100 -6.00 6.24 -20.57
CA GLY A 100 -5.06 5.81 -19.53
C GLY A 100 -5.57 6.11 -18.13
N ALA A 101 -6.82 5.73 -17.83
CA ALA A 101 -7.23 5.63 -16.43
C ALA A 101 -6.28 4.68 -15.69
N ASN A 102 -5.86 5.07 -14.49
CA ASN A 102 -4.94 4.33 -13.64
C ASN A 102 -5.57 4.10 -12.25
N GLY A 103 -5.10 4.77 -11.20
CA GLY A 103 -5.69 4.70 -9.86
C GLY A 103 -7.18 5.05 -9.87
N LEU A 104 -7.96 4.23 -9.15
CA LEU A 104 -9.39 4.42 -8.91
C LEU A 104 -9.64 4.51 -7.41
N PHE A 105 -10.66 5.26 -7.01
CA PHE A 105 -11.08 5.32 -5.61
C PHE A 105 -12.58 5.62 -5.49
N PHE A 106 -13.27 4.94 -4.57
CA PHE A 106 -14.64 5.29 -4.17
C PHE A 106 -14.62 6.11 -2.89
N ASP A 107 -15.29 7.27 -2.87
CA ASP A 107 -15.46 8.05 -1.64
C ASP A 107 -16.55 7.45 -0.72
N GLU A 108 -16.76 8.09 0.43
CA GLU A 108 -17.80 7.68 1.41
C GLU A 108 -19.23 7.78 0.86
N ASN A 109 -19.44 8.48 -0.26
CA ASN A 109 -20.73 8.59 -0.95
C ASN A 109 -20.83 7.64 -2.17
N TRP A 110 -19.89 6.71 -2.32
CA TRP A 110 -19.80 5.76 -3.42
C TRP A 110 -19.70 6.42 -4.81
N GLN A 111 -19.09 7.60 -4.88
CA GLN A 111 -18.70 8.21 -6.15
C GLN A 111 -17.32 7.67 -6.57
N LEU A 112 -17.21 7.23 -7.83
CA LEU A 112 -15.96 6.73 -8.39
C LEU A 112 -15.11 7.89 -8.91
N TYR A 113 -13.84 7.93 -8.52
CA TYR A 113 -12.83 8.86 -8.98
C TYR A 113 -11.71 8.11 -9.70
N ALA A 114 -11.09 8.76 -10.68
CA ALA A 114 -10.04 8.18 -11.47
C ALA A 114 -8.92 9.18 -11.77
N CYS A 115 -7.69 8.70 -11.65
CA CYS A 115 -6.52 9.32 -12.28
C CYS A 115 -6.54 9.04 -13.78
N ILE A 116 -6.61 10.08 -14.62
CA ILE A 116 -6.56 9.97 -16.08
C ILE A 116 -5.18 10.43 -16.56
N GLY A 117 -4.22 9.52 -16.58
CA GLY A 117 -2.80 9.81 -16.75
C GLY A 117 -2.47 10.49 -18.08
N ASN A 118 -2.97 9.97 -19.21
CA ASN A 118 -2.62 10.52 -20.53
C ASN A 118 -3.18 11.92 -20.78
N LEU A 119 -4.20 12.34 -20.02
CA LEU A 119 -4.78 13.69 -20.10
C LEU A 119 -4.33 14.61 -18.98
N GLY A 120 -3.47 14.13 -18.05
CA GLY A 120 -2.98 14.93 -16.93
C GLY A 120 -4.10 15.48 -16.05
N ARG A 121 -5.08 14.65 -15.67
CA ARG A 121 -6.26 15.12 -14.92
C ARG A 121 -6.82 14.10 -13.93
N ILE A 122 -7.56 14.61 -12.96
CA ILE A 122 -8.47 13.81 -12.11
C ILE A 122 -9.89 13.95 -12.65
N SER A 123 -10.62 12.84 -12.72
CA SER A 123 -12.01 12.80 -13.16
C SER A 123 -12.89 12.09 -12.14
N ARG A 124 -14.16 12.48 -12.07
CA ARG A 124 -15.22 11.65 -11.50
C ARG A 124 -15.85 10.80 -12.60
N ILE A 125 -16.05 9.52 -12.35
CA ILE A 125 -16.68 8.58 -13.26
C ILE A 125 -18.13 8.34 -12.81
N ASN A 126 -19.07 8.44 -13.74
CA ASN A 126 -20.45 8.06 -13.51
C ASN A 126 -20.61 6.55 -13.74
N THR A 127 -20.95 5.81 -12.69
CA THR A 127 -21.10 4.34 -12.71
C THR A 127 -22.36 3.85 -13.40
N GLU A 128 -23.37 4.71 -13.62
CA GLU A 128 -24.61 4.34 -14.31
C GLU A 128 -24.47 4.35 -15.83
N ASN A 129 -23.58 5.19 -16.37
CA ASN A 129 -23.46 5.40 -17.82
C ASN A 129 -22.04 5.41 -18.36
N ALA A 130 -21.05 5.08 -17.52
CA ALA A 130 -19.64 4.96 -17.89
C ALA A 130 -19.07 6.23 -18.56
N THR A 131 -19.37 7.42 -18.00
CA THR A 131 -18.83 8.71 -18.49
C THR A 131 -17.92 9.38 -17.47
N ALA A 132 -16.88 10.07 -17.95
CA ALA A 132 -15.92 10.79 -17.12
C ALA A 132 -16.17 12.31 -17.15
N THR A 133 -16.29 12.92 -15.98
CA THR A 133 -16.33 14.39 -15.80
C THR A 133 -15.01 14.87 -15.20
N PRO A 134 -14.24 15.73 -15.89
CA PRO A 134 -13.01 16.30 -15.35
C PRO A 134 -13.27 17.14 -14.10
N LEU A 135 -12.44 16.97 -13.07
CA LEU A 135 -12.47 17.81 -11.86
C LEU A 135 -11.34 18.84 -11.89
N ILE A 136 -10.14 18.42 -12.29
CA ILE A 136 -8.98 19.30 -12.45
C ILE A 136 -8.01 18.72 -13.47
N SER A 137 -7.40 19.57 -14.30
CA SER A 137 -6.52 19.16 -15.41
C SER A 137 -5.15 19.84 -15.41
N GLY A 138 -4.73 20.43 -14.29
CA GLY A 138 -3.43 21.07 -14.19
C GLY A 138 -3.19 21.85 -12.91
N TYR A 139 -1.97 22.35 -12.80
CA TYR A 139 -1.48 23.18 -11.70
C TYR A 139 -0.67 24.35 -12.26
N GLN A 140 -0.94 25.56 -11.74
CA GLN A 140 -0.29 26.82 -12.13
C GLN A 140 -0.21 27.08 -13.66
N GLY A 141 -1.26 26.69 -14.39
CA GLY A 141 -1.38 26.94 -15.83
C GLY A 141 -0.77 25.87 -16.73
N SER A 142 -0.13 24.84 -16.17
CA SER A 142 0.36 23.66 -16.89
C SER A 142 -0.47 22.43 -16.55
N ALA A 143 -0.58 21.47 -17.48
CA ALA A 143 -1.21 20.17 -17.19
C ALA A 143 -0.45 19.41 -16.09
N PHE A 144 -1.10 18.45 -15.42
CA PHE A 144 -0.37 17.49 -14.58
C PHE A 144 0.50 16.56 -15.45
N ASN A 145 1.52 15.93 -14.89
CA ASN A 145 2.42 15.04 -15.61
C ASN A 145 1.70 13.79 -16.14
N SER A 146 1.10 13.04 -15.20
CA SER A 146 0.32 11.83 -15.42
C SER A 146 -0.14 11.32 -14.04
N PRO A 147 -1.24 11.87 -13.47
CA PRO A 147 -1.77 11.40 -12.20
C PRO A 147 -1.82 9.87 -12.14
N ASN A 148 -1.33 9.30 -11.05
CA ASN A 148 -1.11 7.86 -10.94
C ASN A 148 -2.09 7.20 -9.98
N ASP A 149 -2.01 7.51 -8.69
CA ASP A 149 -2.92 7.01 -7.65
C ASP A 149 -3.55 8.16 -6.84
N LEU A 150 -4.66 7.87 -6.17
CA LEU A 150 -5.46 8.85 -5.42
C LEU A 150 -6.14 8.29 -4.17
N TRP A 151 -6.35 9.17 -3.20
CA TRP A 151 -7.14 8.93 -2.00
C TRP A 151 -8.10 10.09 -1.77
N VAL A 152 -9.38 9.79 -1.51
CA VAL A 152 -10.38 10.80 -1.14
C VAL A 152 -10.53 10.81 0.37
N ASP A 153 -10.29 11.97 1.00
CA ASP A 153 -10.39 12.12 2.45
C ASP A 153 -11.83 12.31 2.94
N ALA A 154 -12.05 12.23 4.25
CA ALA A 154 -13.37 12.43 4.86
C ALA A 154 -13.92 13.86 4.71
N SER A 155 -13.10 14.82 4.26
CA SER A 155 -13.56 16.17 3.89
C SER A 155 -14.03 16.24 2.43
N GLY A 156 -13.94 15.14 1.68
CA GLY A 156 -14.29 15.04 0.26
C GLY A 156 -13.21 15.61 -0.67
N GLY A 157 -12.02 15.93 -0.15
CA GLY A 157 -10.89 16.36 -0.96
C GLY A 157 -10.06 15.19 -1.46
N ILE A 158 -9.30 15.41 -2.53
CA ILE A 158 -8.58 14.35 -3.24
C ILE A 158 -7.09 14.58 -3.13
N TYR A 159 -6.39 13.70 -2.41
CA TYR A 159 -4.94 13.58 -2.52
C TYR A 159 -4.60 12.73 -3.73
N PHE A 160 -3.61 13.13 -4.53
CA PHE A 160 -3.16 12.33 -5.66
C PHE A 160 -1.69 12.57 -5.97
N THR A 161 -1.04 11.53 -6.50
CA THR A 161 0.35 11.58 -6.92
C THR A 161 0.46 11.85 -8.42
N ASP A 162 1.44 12.65 -8.82
CA ASP A 162 1.65 13.05 -10.20
C ASP A 162 3.07 12.73 -10.72
N PRO A 163 3.44 11.43 -10.77
CA PRO A 163 4.69 11.02 -11.40
C PRO A 163 4.59 11.08 -12.93
N ARG A 164 5.70 10.77 -13.60
CA ARG A 164 5.73 10.40 -15.01
C ARG A 164 6.37 9.03 -15.14
N TYR A 165 5.81 8.15 -15.98
CA TYR A 165 6.47 6.92 -16.41
C TYR A 165 6.58 6.92 -17.94
N GLY A 166 7.72 6.52 -18.47
CA GLY A 166 7.98 6.51 -19.91
C GLY A 166 8.77 7.74 -20.38
N ASP A 167 8.24 8.51 -21.33
CA ASP A 167 8.92 9.71 -21.84
C ASP A 167 8.86 10.87 -20.85
N GLU A 168 10.02 11.27 -20.36
CA GLU A 168 10.27 12.34 -19.39
C GLU A 168 10.95 13.58 -20.03
N SER A 169 11.10 13.61 -21.36
CA SER A 169 11.80 14.70 -22.06
C SER A 169 11.06 16.05 -22.01
N ASN A 170 9.74 16.03 -21.84
CA ASN A 170 8.88 17.21 -21.80
C ASN A 170 7.85 17.07 -20.66
N LEU A 171 8.30 17.25 -19.42
CA LEU A 171 7.42 17.23 -18.25
C LEU A 171 6.57 18.51 -18.17
N PRO A 172 5.23 18.40 -18.05
CA PRO A 172 4.36 19.54 -17.80
C PRO A 172 4.63 20.27 -16.48
N GLN A 173 4.98 19.53 -15.43
CA GLN A 173 5.35 20.06 -14.12
C GLN A 173 6.86 20.01 -13.91
N ASP A 174 7.36 20.80 -12.96
CA ASP A 174 8.78 20.95 -12.63
C ASP A 174 9.37 19.81 -11.80
N GLY A 175 8.61 18.73 -11.60
CA GLY A 175 9.00 17.57 -10.80
C GLY A 175 7.82 16.62 -10.62
N TYR A 176 8.01 15.60 -9.77
CA TYR A 176 6.96 14.66 -9.39
C TYR A 176 6.46 14.97 -8.00
N HIS A 177 5.19 15.34 -7.92
CA HIS A 177 4.63 15.97 -6.73
C HIS A 177 3.40 15.22 -6.24
N VAL A 178 3.01 15.49 -5.01
CA VAL A 178 1.70 15.11 -4.47
C VAL A 178 0.86 16.38 -4.36
N TYR A 179 -0.38 16.28 -4.79
CA TYR A 179 -1.34 17.37 -4.78
C TYR A 179 -2.56 17.01 -3.93
N TYR A 180 -3.26 18.04 -3.48
CA TYR A 180 -4.57 17.95 -2.84
C TYR A 180 -5.56 18.85 -3.58
N LEU A 181 -6.68 18.31 -4.04
CA LEU A 181 -7.82 19.06 -4.55
C LEU A 181 -8.88 19.19 -3.45
N PRO A 182 -9.07 20.38 -2.85
CA PRO A 182 -10.14 20.57 -1.88
C PRO A 182 -11.53 20.31 -2.49
N ALA A 183 -12.44 19.76 -1.68
CA ALA A 183 -13.81 19.49 -2.10
C ALA A 183 -14.48 20.73 -2.72
N GLY A 184 -15.01 20.59 -3.94
CA GLY A 184 -15.67 21.67 -4.68
C GLY A 184 -14.74 22.76 -5.24
N SER A 185 -13.42 22.63 -5.07
CA SER A 185 -12.44 23.54 -5.65
C SER A 185 -12.15 23.21 -7.11
N SER A 186 -11.71 24.22 -7.88
CA SER A 186 -11.07 24.05 -9.20
C SER A 186 -9.56 24.22 -9.15
N GLU A 187 -9.00 24.48 -7.97
CA GLU A 187 -7.57 24.71 -7.74
C GLU A 187 -7.04 23.66 -6.75
N ALA A 188 -5.94 23.01 -7.13
CA ALA A 188 -5.20 22.10 -6.26
C ALA A 188 -4.08 22.83 -5.51
N ILE A 189 -3.68 22.23 -4.39
CA ILE A 189 -2.55 22.60 -3.55
C ILE A 189 -1.45 21.57 -3.80
N ARG A 190 -0.21 22.00 -4.06
CA ARG A 190 0.95 21.11 -4.03
C ARG A 190 1.32 20.88 -2.56
N VAL A 191 1.23 19.64 -2.09
CA VAL A 191 1.39 19.32 -0.66
C VAL A 191 2.72 18.64 -0.34
N ILE A 192 3.32 17.94 -1.30
CA ILE A 192 4.64 17.31 -1.16
C ILE A 192 5.39 17.49 -2.47
N ASP A 193 6.64 17.97 -2.40
CA ASP A 193 7.49 18.31 -3.56
C ASP A 193 8.94 17.81 -3.47
N ASP A 194 9.21 16.93 -2.51
CA ASP A 194 10.55 16.46 -2.15
C ASP A 194 10.70 14.93 -2.23
N LEU A 195 9.86 14.27 -3.04
CA LEU A 195 9.93 12.84 -3.34
C LEU A 195 10.61 12.59 -4.69
N VAL A 196 11.22 11.42 -4.85
CA VAL A 196 11.89 11.04 -6.09
C VAL A 196 10.87 10.59 -7.12
N ARG A 197 9.95 9.68 -6.78
CA ARG A 197 8.84 9.27 -7.64
C ARG A 197 7.63 8.82 -6.80
N PRO A 198 6.75 9.75 -6.39
CA PRO A 198 5.53 9.43 -5.64
C PRO A 198 4.61 8.51 -6.46
N ASN A 199 4.05 7.50 -5.81
CA ASN A 199 3.18 6.52 -6.43
C ASN A 199 1.95 6.22 -5.54
N GLY A 200 1.78 5.02 -5.01
CA GLY A 200 0.63 4.70 -4.15
C GLY A 200 0.49 5.65 -2.96
N ILE A 201 -0.75 6.06 -2.71
CA ILE A 201 -1.11 7.05 -1.68
C ILE A 201 -2.37 6.61 -0.93
N ILE A 202 -2.34 6.66 0.40
CA ILE A 202 -3.53 6.40 1.21
C ILE A 202 -3.44 7.09 2.57
N GLY A 203 -4.55 7.64 3.05
CA GLY A 203 -4.64 8.23 4.38
C GLY A 203 -5.43 7.35 5.35
N THR A 204 -5.14 7.46 6.64
CA THR A 204 -5.89 6.73 7.68
C THR A 204 -7.31 7.24 7.81
N ARG A 205 -8.24 6.38 8.24
CA ARG A 205 -9.67 6.73 8.40
C ARG A 205 -9.92 7.90 9.36
N ASP A 206 -9.11 8.01 10.41
CA ASP A 206 -9.19 9.13 11.35
C ASP A 206 -8.66 10.45 10.77
N GLY A 207 -8.18 10.43 9.53
CA GLY A 207 -7.64 11.58 8.81
C GLY A 207 -6.35 12.12 9.41
N SER A 208 -5.63 11.35 10.24
CA SER A 208 -4.45 11.83 10.97
C SER A 208 -3.13 11.59 10.25
N THR A 209 -3.04 10.55 9.41
CA THR A 209 -1.79 10.14 8.77
C THR A 209 -1.99 9.92 7.27
N LEU A 210 -1.07 10.46 6.46
CA LEU A 210 -0.97 10.19 5.03
C LEU A 210 0.25 9.31 4.75
N TYR A 211 0.07 8.19 4.05
CA TYR A 211 1.15 7.37 3.52
C TYR A 211 1.35 7.66 2.04
N VAL A 212 2.60 7.85 1.62
CA VAL A 212 2.97 8.00 0.21
C VAL A 212 4.17 7.12 -0.07
N ALA A 213 4.01 6.21 -1.02
CA ALA A 213 5.10 5.40 -1.54
C ALA A 213 5.97 6.22 -2.50
N ASP A 214 7.29 6.19 -2.30
CA ASP A 214 8.28 6.67 -3.25
C ASP A 214 8.90 5.45 -3.94
N ALA A 215 8.40 5.16 -5.14
CA ALA A 215 8.72 3.95 -5.87
C ALA A 215 10.20 3.89 -6.27
N GLU A 216 10.79 5.03 -6.60
CA GLU A 216 12.19 5.11 -7.06
C GLU A 216 13.17 5.20 -5.90
N ALA A 217 12.83 5.92 -4.82
CA ALA A 217 13.66 5.93 -3.61
C ALA A 217 13.60 4.60 -2.82
N ASN A 218 12.63 3.73 -3.16
CA ASN A 218 12.35 2.48 -2.46
C ASN A 218 12.04 2.70 -0.96
N ILE A 219 11.24 3.72 -0.67
CA ILE A 219 10.82 4.11 0.68
C ILE A 219 9.33 4.44 0.66
N THR A 220 8.58 4.02 1.69
CA THR A 220 7.25 4.57 1.96
C THR A 220 7.35 5.54 3.13
N TYR A 221 6.89 6.76 2.91
CA TYR A 221 6.87 7.82 3.90
C TYR A 221 5.50 7.92 4.56
N ALA A 222 5.49 8.37 5.82
CA ALA A 222 4.30 8.83 6.51
C ALA A 222 4.40 10.34 6.78
N TYR A 223 3.25 11.00 6.80
CA TYR A 223 3.08 12.41 7.10
C TYR A 223 1.92 12.57 8.07
N ASP A 224 1.98 13.57 8.94
CA ASP A 224 0.84 13.97 9.74
C ASP A 224 -0.05 14.88 8.89
N ILE A 225 -1.36 14.68 8.94
CA ILE A 225 -2.35 15.55 8.29
C ILE A 225 -2.83 16.56 9.33
N ASP A 226 -2.31 17.78 9.26
CA ASP A 226 -2.64 18.86 10.20
C ASP A 226 -4.02 19.48 9.89
N ALA A 227 -4.38 19.52 8.61
CA ALA A 227 -5.66 19.93 8.06
C ALA A 227 -5.78 19.43 6.61
N PRO A 228 -6.98 19.45 5.98
CA PRO A 228 -7.10 19.06 4.58
C PRO A 228 -6.18 19.88 3.67
N GLY A 229 -5.29 19.21 2.95
CA GLY A 229 -4.25 19.82 2.10
C GLY A 229 -3.04 20.39 2.86
N GLN A 230 -2.89 20.12 4.16
CA GLN A 230 -1.75 20.54 4.96
C GLN A 230 -1.14 19.32 5.65
N VAL A 231 0.09 18.99 5.26
CA VAL A 231 0.83 17.86 5.80
C VAL A 231 2.15 18.30 6.39
N SER A 232 2.57 17.61 7.45
CA SER A 232 3.87 17.83 8.10
C SER A 232 4.46 16.52 8.59
N GLY A 233 5.54 16.58 9.38
CA GLY A 233 6.06 15.40 10.07
C GLY A 233 6.57 14.28 9.16
N LYS A 234 7.09 14.60 7.96
CA LYS A 234 7.68 13.63 7.01
C LYS A 234 8.64 12.70 7.75
N ARG A 235 8.36 11.40 7.68
CA ARG A 235 9.18 10.35 8.31
C ARG A 235 9.20 9.12 7.43
N VAL A 236 10.33 8.40 7.43
CA VAL A 236 10.39 7.06 6.86
C VAL A 236 9.47 6.17 7.68
N TYR A 237 8.46 5.58 7.04
CA TYR A 237 7.63 4.57 7.67
C TYR A 237 8.30 3.20 7.54
N VAL A 238 8.66 2.82 6.31
CA VAL A 238 9.42 1.60 5.99
C VAL A 238 10.35 1.81 4.81
N THR A 239 11.45 1.05 4.76
CA THR A 239 12.41 1.05 3.64
C THR A 239 12.00 0.05 2.56
N LEU A 240 10.81 0.26 2.02
CA LEU A 240 10.25 -0.45 0.87
C LEU A 240 9.36 0.53 0.12
N GLY A 241 9.68 0.81 -1.14
CA GLY A 241 8.79 1.57 -2.02
C GLY A 241 7.64 0.69 -2.45
N SER A 242 6.63 1.28 -3.08
CA SER A 242 5.46 0.55 -3.54
C SER A 242 4.98 1.09 -4.87
N ASP A 243 4.26 0.26 -5.60
CA ASP A 243 3.41 0.74 -6.66
C ASP A 243 2.10 1.23 -6.00
N GLY A 244 1.07 0.41 -5.88
CA GLY A 244 -0.11 0.67 -5.05
C GLY A 244 0.04 0.38 -3.55
N VAL A 245 -0.87 0.93 -2.76
CA VAL A 245 -0.93 0.76 -1.30
C VAL A 245 -2.37 0.59 -0.82
N SER A 246 -2.58 -0.11 0.30
CA SER A 246 -3.90 -0.20 0.95
C SER A 246 -3.79 -0.31 2.47
N LEU A 247 -4.93 -0.15 3.17
CA LEU A 247 -5.05 -0.24 4.63
C LEU A 247 -6.21 -1.16 5.01
N ASP A 248 -6.03 -1.92 6.09
CA ASP A 248 -7.11 -2.68 6.73
C ASP A 248 -7.71 -1.93 7.95
N GLU A 249 -8.80 -2.47 8.51
CA GLU A 249 -9.48 -1.86 9.66
C GLU A 249 -8.64 -1.77 10.94
N ARG A 250 -7.50 -2.45 10.99
CA ARG A 250 -6.56 -2.45 12.12
C ARG A 250 -5.42 -1.45 11.89
N GLY A 251 -5.41 -0.76 10.74
CA GLY A 251 -4.36 0.17 10.35
C GLY A 251 -3.10 -0.51 9.82
N ASN A 252 -3.17 -1.78 9.43
CA ASN A 252 -2.03 -2.44 8.79
C ASN A 252 -1.88 -1.93 7.36
N LEU A 253 -0.66 -1.56 6.97
CA LEU A 253 -0.31 -1.02 5.66
C LEU A 253 0.17 -2.13 4.73
N TYR A 254 -0.43 -2.21 3.55
CA TYR A 254 -0.15 -3.20 2.52
C TYR A 254 0.58 -2.52 1.36
N LEU A 255 1.74 -3.07 0.96
CA LEU A 255 2.58 -2.54 -0.11
C LEU A 255 2.84 -3.63 -1.17
N THR A 256 2.86 -3.26 -2.45
CA THR A 256 3.17 -4.14 -3.61
C THR A 256 4.65 -4.16 -4.01
N GLY A 257 5.50 -3.45 -3.26
CA GLY A 257 6.94 -3.39 -3.49
C GLY A 257 7.65 -4.74 -3.48
N GLY A 258 8.73 -4.87 -4.25
CA GLY A 258 9.59 -6.06 -4.22
C GLY A 258 9.00 -7.31 -4.88
N GLY A 259 7.92 -7.16 -5.67
CA GLY A 259 7.32 -8.24 -6.44
C GLY A 259 6.40 -9.17 -5.64
N ARG A 260 5.91 -8.71 -4.48
CA ARG A 260 4.97 -9.40 -3.59
C ARG A 260 4.12 -8.39 -2.84
N VAL A 261 3.10 -8.84 -2.10
CA VAL A 261 2.44 -7.96 -1.12
C VAL A 261 3.14 -8.10 0.24
N THR A 262 3.51 -7.00 0.85
CA THR A 262 4.15 -6.94 2.17
C THR A 262 3.28 -6.13 3.11
N ILE A 263 2.98 -6.69 4.29
CA ILE A 263 2.05 -6.11 5.25
C ILE A 263 2.80 -5.67 6.50
N TYR A 264 2.59 -4.42 6.92
CA TYR A 264 3.20 -3.82 8.09
C TYR A 264 2.14 -3.39 9.10
N ALA A 265 2.33 -3.75 10.37
CA ALA A 265 1.51 -3.25 11.47
C ALA A 265 1.66 -1.73 11.65
N PRO A 266 0.69 -1.07 12.33
CA PRO A 266 0.90 0.29 12.83
C PRO A 266 2.25 0.42 13.55
N GLY A 267 3.06 1.37 13.11
CA GLY A 267 4.44 1.56 13.60
C GLY A 267 5.53 0.89 12.77
N GLY A 268 5.18 0.25 11.64
CA GLY A 268 6.14 -0.20 10.63
C GLY A 268 6.76 -1.58 10.86
N ALA A 269 6.25 -2.37 11.82
CA ALA A 269 6.71 -3.74 12.02
C ALA A 269 6.18 -4.65 10.90
N LEU A 270 7.05 -5.39 10.22
CA LEU A 270 6.66 -6.41 9.26
C LEU A 270 5.85 -7.51 9.96
N ILE A 271 4.66 -7.82 9.45
CA ILE A 271 3.79 -8.86 10.01
C ILE A 271 3.47 -10.00 9.05
N GLU A 272 3.46 -9.76 7.74
CA GLU A 272 3.10 -10.81 6.77
C GLU A 272 3.65 -10.49 5.37
N THR A 273 3.85 -11.54 4.56
CA THR A 273 4.10 -11.40 3.12
C THR A 273 3.22 -12.37 2.34
N ILE A 274 2.66 -11.91 1.22
CA ILE A 274 1.85 -12.72 0.31
C ILE A 274 2.58 -12.79 -1.03
N ASP A 275 3.00 -13.99 -1.40
CA ASP A 275 3.55 -14.25 -2.73
C ASP A 275 2.40 -14.30 -3.75
N VAL A 276 2.56 -13.59 -4.86
CA VAL A 276 1.57 -13.49 -5.95
C VAL A 276 2.21 -14.05 -7.22
N PRO A 277 1.48 -14.80 -8.08
CA PRO A 277 2.06 -15.41 -9.28
C PRO A 277 2.74 -14.43 -10.24
N GLN A 278 2.32 -13.17 -10.22
CA GLN A 278 2.90 -12.06 -10.96
C GLN A 278 3.22 -10.91 -10.02
N ALA A 279 4.18 -10.05 -10.41
CA ALA A 279 4.50 -8.87 -9.61
C ALA A 279 3.24 -7.99 -9.44
N PRO A 280 2.76 -7.74 -8.21
CA PRO A 280 1.58 -6.94 -7.98
C PRO A 280 1.86 -5.47 -8.32
N SER A 281 0.88 -4.82 -8.94
CA SER A 281 0.86 -3.39 -9.22
C SER A 281 0.07 -2.66 -8.13
N ASN A 282 -1.11 -3.15 -7.75
CA ASN A 282 -1.95 -2.46 -6.77
C ASN A 282 -2.87 -3.45 -6.06
N LEU A 283 -3.59 -3.00 -5.03
CA LEU A 283 -4.51 -3.84 -4.27
C LEU A 283 -5.58 -3.00 -3.58
N THR A 284 -6.71 -3.63 -3.33
CA THR A 284 -7.75 -3.08 -2.46
C THR A 284 -8.54 -4.20 -1.83
N PHE A 285 -9.24 -3.90 -0.75
CA PHE A 285 -10.21 -4.85 -0.21
C PHE A 285 -11.52 -4.75 -0.99
N GLY A 286 -12.39 -5.74 -0.86
CA GLY A 286 -13.69 -5.80 -1.51
C GLY A 286 -14.45 -7.05 -1.10
N GLY A 287 -15.43 -7.44 -1.92
CA GLY A 287 -16.34 -8.53 -1.62
C GLY A 287 -17.44 -8.12 -0.62
N PRO A 288 -18.48 -8.96 -0.46
CA PRO A 288 -19.72 -8.59 0.24
C PRO A 288 -19.52 -8.26 1.73
N ASP A 289 -18.44 -8.74 2.34
CA ASP A 289 -18.07 -8.47 3.72
C ASP A 289 -16.73 -7.71 3.86
N ARG A 290 -16.20 -7.21 2.74
CA ARG A 290 -14.97 -6.42 2.66
C ARG A 290 -13.70 -7.16 3.07
N GLN A 291 -13.75 -8.50 3.18
CA GLN A 291 -12.63 -9.35 3.60
C GLN A 291 -11.91 -10.07 2.44
N THR A 292 -12.24 -9.74 1.19
CA THR A 292 -11.49 -10.21 0.03
C THR A 292 -10.45 -9.16 -0.34
N LEU A 293 -9.17 -9.53 -0.34
CA LEU A 293 -8.09 -8.71 -0.87
C LEU A 293 -7.99 -8.96 -2.38
N TYR A 294 -8.34 -7.98 -3.19
CA TYR A 294 -8.10 -7.99 -4.63
C TYR A 294 -6.72 -7.41 -4.93
N ILE A 295 -6.00 -8.06 -5.84
CA ILE A 295 -4.61 -7.71 -6.18
C ILE A 295 -4.50 -7.66 -7.70
N THR A 296 -4.25 -6.48 -8.25
CA THR A 296 -3.87 -6.35 -9.67
C THR A 296 -2.40 -6.70 -9.80
N ALA A 297 -2.05 -7.53 -10.77
CA ALA A 297 -0.68 -7.98 -10.97
C ALA A 297 -0.41 -8.28 -12.44
N ARG A 298 0.18 -7.30 -13.14
CA ARG A 298 0.52 -7.36 -14.56
C ARG A 298 -0.69 -7.79 -15.40
N THR A 299 -0.73 -9.02 -15.91
CA THR A 299 -1.76 -9.49 -16.84
C THR A 299 -2.95 -10.18 -16.16
N GLY A 300 -2.98 -10.19 -14.82
CA GLY A 300 -4.01 -10.89 -14.04
C GLY A 300 -4.56 -10.07 -12.87
N LEU A 301 -5.72 -10.49 -12.40
CA LEU A 301 -6.37 -10.08 -11.17
C LEU A 301 -6.42 -11.30 -10.24
N TYR A 302 -5.97 -11.11 -9.01
CA TYR A 302 -5.93 -12.16 -7.99
C TYR A 302 -6.76 -11.80 -6.78
N THR A 303 -7.22 -12.79 -6.03
CA THR A 303 -7.95 -12.62 -4.77
C THR A 303 -7.29 -13.42 -3.65
N LEU A 304 -7.41 -12.92 -2.42
CA LEU A 304 -7.05 -13.66 -1.21
C LEU A 304 -8.06 -13.37 -0.10
N ARG A 305 -8.51 -14.42 0.59
CA ARG A 305 -9.44 -14.28 1.71
C ARG A 305 -8.71 -13.92 3.01
N MET A 306 -9.16 -12.85 3.66
CA MET A 306 -8.56 -12.27 4.86
C MET A 306 -9.49 -12.38 6.08
N ASN A 307 -8.91 -12.33 7.29
CA ASN A 307 -9.62 -12.20 8.57
C ASN A 307 -9.77 -10.74 9.02
N VAL A 308 -9.44 -9.81 8.13
CA VAL A 308 -9.54 -8.36 8.28
C VAL A 308 -10.27 -7.79 7.08
N ARG A 309 -10.90 -6.63 7.24
CA ARG A 309 -11.59 -5.89 6.19
C ARG A 309 -10.79 -4.68 5.79
N GLY A 310 -11.05 -4.20 4.58
CA GLY A 310 -10.55 -2.93 4.12
C GLY A 310 -10.98 -1.77 4.99
N MET A 311 -10.12 -0.77 5.05
CA MET A 311 -10.44 0.54 5.58
C MET A 311 -11.15 1.36 4.50
N TYR A 312 -12.44 1.65 4.71
CA TYR A 312 -13.28 2.52 3.87
C TYR A 312 -13.91 3.59 4.72
#